data_AF-A0A261A3B5-F1
#
_entry.id   AF-A0A261A3B5-F1
#
_cell.length_a   1.000
_cell.length_b   1.000
_cell.length_c   1.000
_cell.angle_alpha   90.00
_cell.angle_beta   90.00
_cell.angle_gamma   90.00
#
_symmetry.space_group_name_H-M   'P 1'
#
loop_
_entity.id
_entity.type
_entity.pdbx_description
1 polymer ?
#
loop_
_entity_poly.entity_id
_entity_poly.type
_entity_poly.pdbx_seq_one_letter_code
_entity_poly.pdbx_strand_id
1 'polypeptide(L)'
;MISDFDSNKNKLCTVCNERPSYGCSYGIPLITPIKPCLTGGSCKNMKRCRDCRNRRCLDVGMTPTSHELSVPEVADLPKIISKSKSDKEYSNTIQFLKELDRQRTKTFLTKLSMENLSFDDLITSNSFNLIQRTTNFNPDFYDWATMDQITAVRFMKRFPFFDYLGIQERKFFIQSSYVQFIILCNAMRTINLKSAEAIYPNNVDVFPVEMKKFYEFCPTKLNRIRCYLVHKLRELRTQHQPPTRILDLMSIIFVVYQTFRDFAEVWTIYHVANPDLELK
;
A
#
# COMPACT_ATOMS: atom_id res chain seq x y z
N MET A 1 53.64 -13.47 -34.47
CA MET A 1 52.29 -14.06 -34.42
C MET A 1 51.60 -13.46 -33.21
N ILE A 2 50.55 -12.63 -33.27
CA ILE A 2 49.47 -12.38 -34.24
C ILE A 2 49.15 -10.87 -34.10
N SER A 3 49.61 -10.00 -35.00
CA SER A 3 48.96 -9.45 -36.22
C SER A 3 47.84 -8.42 -35.98
N ASP A 4 48.07 -7.24 -36.55
CA ASP A 4 47.11 -6.26 -37.09
C ASP A 4 46.46 -5.23 -36.15
N PHE A 5 47.30 -4.30 -35.66
CA PHE A 5 46.92 -2.96 -35.23
C PHE A 5 47.01 -1.95 -36.39
N ASP A 6 46.53 -2.29 -37.59
CA ASP A 6 46.48 -1.33 -38.71
C ASP A 6 45.42 -1.70 -39.76
N SER A 7 44.21 -1.14 -39.64
CA SER A 7 43.25 -0.99 -40.77
C SER A 7 41.95 -0.28 -40.35
N ASN A 8 41.99 0.97 -39.87
CA ASN A 8 40.74 1.74 -39.75
C ASN A 8 40.85 3.27 -39.72
N LYS A 9 41.90 3.86 -40.32
CA LYS A 9 41.88 5.30 -40.62
C LYS A 9 40.88 5.52 -41.78
N ASN A 10 39.76 6.20 -41.48
CA ASN A 10 38.65 6.64 -42.37
C ASN A 10 37.36 5.80 -42.46
N LYS A 11 37.00 4.92 -41.52
CA LYS A 11 35.62 4.38 -41.49
C LYS A 11 34.66 5.35 -40.78
N LEU A 12 33.53 5.65 -41.40
CA LEU A 12 32.45 6.45 -40.80
C LEU A 12 31.56 5.55 -39.93
N CYS A 13 30.90 6.14 -38.93
CA CYS A 13 29.93 5.44 -38.08
C CYS A 13 28.79 4.85 -38.92
N THR A 14 28.58 3.54 -38.85
CA THR A 14 27.56 2.81 -39.64
C THR A 14 26.12 3.24 -39.41
N VAL A 15 25.83 3.91 -38.28
CA VAL A 15 24.48 4.43 -37.97
C VAL A 15 24.23 5.80 -38.58
N CYS A 16 25.23 6.70 -38.58
CA CYS A 16 25.05 8.10 -38.98
C CYS A 16 25.85 8.53 -40.22
N ASN A 17 26.78 7.71 -40.71
CA ASN A 17 27.61 7.91 -41.90
C ASN A 17 28.28 9.29 -42.04
N GLU A 18 28.47 10.02 -40.95
CA GLU A 18 29.01 11.39 -40.97
C GLU A 18 30.14 11.62 -39.97
N ARG A 19 30.22 10.80 -38.91
CA ARG A 19 31.25 10.91 -37.88
C ARG A 19 32.32 9.86 -38.08
N PRO A 20 33.60 10.16 -37.84
CA PRO A 20 34.64 9.15 -37.80
C PRO A 20 34.27 8.07 -36.77
N SER A 21 34.45 6.80 -37.15
CA SER A 21 34.34 5.67 -36.25
C SER A 21 35.65 5.53 -35.49
N TYR A 22 35.60 5.62 -34.17
CA TYR A 22 36.77 5.51 -33.29
C TYR A 22 36.92 4.09 -32.69
N GLY A 23 36.29 3.07 -33.29
CA GLY A 23 36.28 1.69 -32.81
C GLY A 23 34.91 1.21 -32.31
N CYS A 24 34.85 0.05 -31.65
CA CYS A 24 33.61 -0.48 -31.05
C CYS A 24 33.28 0.28 -29.75
N SER A 25 32.34 1.22 -29.81
CA SER A 25 31.85 1.95 -28.63
C SER A 25 30.53 1.36 -28.16
N TYR A 26 30.48 0.85 -26.92
CA TYR A 26 29.25 0.39 -26.27
C TYR A 26 28.96 1.21 -25.02
N GLY A 27 27.68 1.54 -24.82
CA GLY A 27 27.13 1.82 -23.50
C GLY A 27 27.47 3.18 -22.88
N ILE A 28 26.73 4.23 -23.27
CA ILE A 28 26.41 5.30 -22.31
C ILE A 28 24.95 5.08 -21.91
N PRO A 29 24.63 4.96 -20.61
CA PRO A 29 23.26 4.84 -20.13
C PRO A 29 22.42 6.02 -20.64
N LEU A 30 21.27 5.71 -21.24
CA LEU A 30 20.30 6.74 -21.62
C LEU A 30 19.59 7.23 -20.34
N ILE A 31 20.04 8.36 -19.82
CA ILE A 31 19.47 8.99 -18.61
C ILE A 31 18.03 9.49 -18.85
N THR A 32 17.64 9.68 -20.11
CA THR A 32 16.29 10.18 -20.47
C THR A 32 15.49 9.18 -21.30
N PRO A 33 14.21 8.93 -20.97
CA PRO A 33 13.33 8.09 -21.77
C PRO A 33 13.23 8.58 -23.22
N ILE A 34 13.35 7.66 -24.18
CA ILE A 34 13.17 7.98 -25.61
C ILE A 34 11.67 8.04 -25.90
N LYS A 35 11.17 9.23 -26.28
CA LYS A 35 9.77 9.38 -26.73
C LYS A 35 9.56 8.73 -28.10
N PRO A 36 8.39 8.10 -28.37
CA PRO A 36 8.09 7.48 -29.66
C PRO A 36 8.16 8.48 -30.82
N CYS A 37 8.60 8.02 -31.99
CA CYS A 37 8.58 8.78 -33.22
C CYS A 37 7.14 9.11 -33.64
N LEU A 38 6.83 10.39 -33.83
CA LEU A 38 5.50 10.86 -34.25
C LEU A 38 5.13 10.44 -35.68
N THR A 39 6.10 10.04 -36.51
CA THR A 39 5.89 9.59 -37.90
C THR A 39 6.04 8.07 -38.04
N GLY A 40 5.95 7.31 -36.95
CA GLY A 40 6.00 5.85 -36.98
C GLY A 40 7.33 5.24 -37.46
N GLY A 41 8.44 6.00 -37.38
CA GLY A 41 9.76 5.52 -37.81
C GLY A 41 10.29 6.12 -39.12
N SER A 42 9.45 6.79 -39.92
CA SER A 42 9.80 7.27 -41.27
C SER A 42 10.43 8.67 -41.34
N CYS A 43 11.08 9.13 -40.26
CA CYS A 43 11.68 10.46 -40.24
C CYS A 43 12.83 10.62 -41.24
N LYS A 44 12.73 11.59 -42.16
CA LYS A 44 13.81 11.90 -43.13
C LYS A 44 15.09 12.41 -42.47
N ASN A 45 15.01 13.01 -41.28
CA ASN A 45 16.16 13.53 -40.54
C ASN A 45 16.34 12.83 -39.18
N MET A 46 17.08 11.73 -39.19
CA MET A 46 17.30 10.86 -38.02
C MET A 46 18.11 11.51 -36.89
N LYS A 47 18.76 12.66 -37.13
CA LYS A 47 19.53 13.38 -36.09
C LYS A 47 18.63 13.96 -35.00
N ARG A 48 17.41 14.36 -35.35
CA ARG A 48 16.45 15.01 -34.45
C ARG A 48 15.47 14.03 -33.78
N CYS A 49 15.31 12.83 -34.34
CA CYS A 49 14.45 11.80 -33.77
C CYS A 49 15.27 10.73 -33.04
N ARG A 50 15.31 10.80 -31.70
CA ARG A 50 16.03 9.83 -30.86
C ARG A 50 15.53 8.40 -31.04
N ASP A 51 14.24 8.21 -31.29
CA ASP A 51 13.61 6.90 -31.50
C ASP A 51 14.05 6.22 -32.80
N CYS A 52 13.97 6.92 -33.94
CA CYS A 52 14.48 6.39 -35.21
C CYS A 52 15.97 6.09 -35.16
N ARG A 53 16.76 6.94 -34.49
CA ARG A 53 18.19 6.71 -34.32
C ARG A 53 18.47 5.48 -33.47
N ASN A 54 17.75 5.31 -32.37
CA ASN A 54 17.92 4.17 -31.48
C ASN A 54 17.53 2.85 -32.15
N ARG A 55 16.41 2.80 -32.89
CA ARG A 55 16.05 1.61 -33.68
C ARG A 55 17.15 1.21 -34.65
N ARG A 56 17.71 2.17 -35.38
CA ARG A 56 18.80 1.88 -36.33
C ARG A 56 20.09 1.43 -35.65
N CYS A 57 20.38 1.89 -34.43
CA CYS A 57 21.47 1.34 -33.62
C CYS A 57 21.23 -0.15 -33.29
N LEU A 58 20.01 -0.51 -32.90
CA LEU A 58 19.63 -1.90 -32.64
C LEU A 58 19.65 -2.75 -33.92
N ASP A 59 19.18 -2.22 -35.04
CA ASP A 59 19.15 -2.90 -36.35
C ASP A 59 20.56 -3.26 -36.86
N VAL A 60 21.56 -2.45 -36.53
CA VAL A 60 22.98 -2.76 -36.84
C VAL A 60 23.65 -3.63 -35.76
N GLY A 61 22.87 -4.20 -34.84
CA GLY A 61 23.33 -5.19 -33.87
C GLY A 61 23.88 -4.60 -32.56
N MET A 62 23.60 -3.34 -32.22
CA MET A 62 23.96 -2.82 -30.90
C MET A 62 23.05 -3.43 -29.83
N THR A 63 23.64 -3.98 -28.78
CA THR A 63 22.91 -4.49 -27.62
C THR A 63 22.81 -3.40 -26.54
N PRO A 64 21.64 -3.21 -25.90
CA PRO A 64 21.54 -2.34 -24.74
C PRO A 64 22.39 -2.91 -23.60
N THR A 65 23.34 -2.14 -23.06
CA THR A 65 23.92 -2.43 -21.73
C THR A 65 22.87 -2.08 -20.68
N SER A 66 21.95 -3.00 -20.43
CA SER A 66 21.21 -3.08 -19.18
C SER A 66 21.81 -4.23 -18.35
N HIS A 67 23.02 -4.02 -17.85
CA HIS A 67 23.45 -4.57 -16.57
C HIS A 67 23.34 -3.40 -15.59
N GLU A 68 22.42 -3.44 -14.63
CA GLU A 68 22.76 -3.99 -13.31
C GLU A 68 24.14 -3.52 -12.89
N LEU A 69 24.18 -2.40 -12.17
CA LEU A 69 25.35 -2.00 -11.42
C LEU A 69 25.67 -3.15 -10.46
N SER A 70 26.75 -3.85 -10.76
CA SER A 70 27.37 -4.90 -9.95
C SER A 70 27.65 -4.39 -8.53
N VAL A 71 26.78 -4.77 -7.60
CA VAL A 71 27.15 -4.88 -6.18
C VAL A 71 27.80 -6.27 -6.02
N PRO A 72 28.91 -6.42 -5.29
CA PRO A 72 29.63 -7.69 -5.20
C PRO A 72 28.75 -8.82 -4.67
N GLU A 73 28.93 -10.00 -5.26
CA GLU A 73 28.32 -11.28 -4.90
C GLU A 73 28.21 -11.50 -3.38
N VAL A 74 26.97 -11.54 -2.90
CA VAL A 74 26.62 -12.46 -1.81
C VAL A 74 26.05 -13.69 -2.49
N ALA A 75 26.92 -14.68 -2.70
CA ALA A 75 26.50 -16.01 -3.11
C ALA A 75 25.54 -16.59 -2.06
N ASP A 76 24.58 -17.37 -2.53
CA ASP A 76 23.59 -18.15 -1.76
C ASP A 76 22.27 -17.48 -1.36
N LEU A 77 21.57 -16.83 -2.32
CA LEU A 77 20.10 -16.78 -2.26
C LEU A 77 19.48 -17.57 -3.41
N PRO A 78 18.55 -18.53 -3.15
CA PRO A 78 17.92 -19.31 -4.20
C PRO A 78 17.18 -18.40 -5.17
N LYS A 79 17.34 -18.65 -6.48
CA LYS A 79 16.52 -18.08 -7.55
C LYS A 79 15.05 -18.43 -7.31
N ILE A 80 14.33 -17.61 -6.56
CA ILE A 80 12.88 -17.57 -6.61
C ILE A 80 12.56 -16.87 -7.93
N ILE A 81 12.39 -17.67 -8.99
CA ILE A 81 11.72 -17.23 -10.20
C ILE A 81 10.27 -16.95 -9.79
N SER A 82 10.00 -15.75 -9.30
CA SER A 82 8.63 -15.29 -9.09
C SER A 82 8.03 -15.10 -10.47
N LYS A 83 7.16 -16.02 -10.90
CA LYS A 83 6.20 -15.77 -11.98
C LYS A 83 5.54 -14.43 -11.68
N SER A 84 5.85 -13.39 -12.45
CA SER A 84 5.18 -12.11 -12.31
C SER A 84 3.69 -12.35 -12.55
N LYS A 85 2.86 -12.11 -11.53
CA LYS A 85 1.40 -12.23 -11.66
C LYS A 85 0.93 -11.40 -12.85
N SER A 86 -0.01 -11.93 -13.63
CA SER A 86 -0.56 -11.20 -14.77
C SER A 86 -1.40 -10.01 -14.29
N ASP A 87 -1.50 -8.95 -15.10
CA ASP A 87 -2.35 -7.78 -14.79
C ASP A 87 -3.81 -8.18 -14.45
N LYS A 88 -4.28 -9.29 -15.02
CA LYS A 88 -5.59 -9.88 -14.73
C LYS A 88 -5.71 -10.38 -13.28
N GLU A 89 -4.66 -10.99 -12.74
CA GLU A 89 -4.65 -11.49 -11.35
C GLU A 89 -4.64 -10.33 -10.34
N TYR A 90 -3.91 -9.24 -10.64
CA TYR A 90 -3.95 -8.03 -9.82
C TYR A 90 -5.34 -7.39 -9.83
N SER A 91 -5.95 -7.26 -11.02
CA SER A 91 -7.32 -6.73 -11.15
C SER A 91 -8.33 -7.54 -10.35
N ASN A 92 -8.26 -8.87 -10.44
CA ASN A 92 -9.12 -9.78 -9.67
C ASN A 92 -8.92 -9.61 -8.16
N THR A 93 -7.67 -9.46 -7.71
CA THR A 93 -7.35 -9.25 -6.28
C THR A 93 -7.93 -7.93 -5.78
N ILE A 94 -7.79 -6.85 -6.55
CA ILE A 94 -8.36 -5.54 -6.21
C ILE A 94 -9.89 -5.62 -6.15
N GLN A 95 -10.52 -6.28 -7.12
CA GLN A 95 -11.98 -6.45 -7.14
C GLN A 95 -12.47 -7.28 -5.95
N PHE A 96 -11.76 -8.34 -5.59
CA PHE A 96 -12.05 -9.15 -4.41
C PHE A 96 -11.99 -8.32 -3.12
N LEU A 97 -10.90 -7.54 -2.93
CA LEU A 97 -10.74 -6.69 -1.75
C LEU A 97 -11.82 -5.60 -1.67
N LYS A 98 -12.20 -5.00 -2.80
CA LYS A 98 -13.30 -4.03 -2.87
C LYS A 98 -14.63 -4.65 -2.43
N GLU A 99 -14.92 -5.88 -2.88
CA GLU A 99 -16.14 -6.57 -2.51
C GLU A 99 -16.16 -6.94 -1.01
N LEU A 100 -15.02 -7.40 -0.47
CA LEU A 100 -14.89 -7.64 0.96
C LEU A 100 -15.13 -6.35 1.78
N ASP A 101 -14.54 -5.23 1.36
CA ASP A 101 -14.72 -3.95 2.07
C ASP A 101 -16.17 -3.43 1.96
N ARG A 102 -16.81 -3.61 0.81
CA ARG A 102 -18.23 -3.29 0.63
C ARG A 102 -19.12 -4.09 1.58
N GLN A 103 -18.88 -5.40 1.69
CA GLN A 103 -19.63 -6.26 2.60
C GLN A 103 -19.36 -5.91 4.07
N ARG A 104 -18.09 -5.67 4.41
CA ARG A 104 -17.67 -5.22 5.74
C ARG A 104 -18.37 -3.92 6.13
N THR A 105 -18.31 -2.91 5.27
CA THR A 105 -18.94 -1.61 5.50
C THR A 105 -20.45 -1.72 5.64
N LYS A 106 -21.11 -2.54 4.82
CA LYS A 106 -22.54 -2.83 4.96
C LYS A 106 -22.87 -3.41 6.34
N THR A 107 -22.13 -4.44 6.77
CA THR A 107 -22.34 -5.06 8.10
C THR A 107 -22.09 -4.06 9.22
N PHE A 108 -20.97 -3.32 9.17
CA PHE A 108 -20.63 -2.28 10.14
C PHE A 108 -21.75 -1.25 10.31
N LEU A 109 -22.34 -0.77 9.21
CA LEU A 109 -23.37 0.28 9.26
C LEU A 109 -24.78 -0.24 9.61
N THR A 110 -25.06 -1.53 9.47
CA THR A 110 -26.44 -2.04 9.55
C THR A 110 -26.68 -3.07 10.65
N LYS A 111 -25.61 -3.58 11.29
CA LYS A 111 -25.69 -4.64 12.28
C LYS A 111 -25.14 -4.19 13.64
N LEU A 112 -25.54 -4.91 14.68
CA LEU A 112 -25.04 -4.78 16.05
C LEU A 112 -24.76 -6.18 16.61
N SER A 113 -23.87 -6.24 17.60
CA SER A 113 -23.67 -7.42 18.44
C SER A 113 -24.28 -7.14 19.81
N MET A 114 -25.01 -8.13 20.35
CA MET A 114 -25.47 -8.11 21.75
C MET A 114 -24.65 -9.06 22.62
N GLU A 115 -23.66 -9.72 22.03
CA GLU A 115 -22.81 -10.71 22.69
C GLU A 115 -21.62 -10.01 23.35
N ASN A 116 -21.35 -10.35 24.62
CA ASN A 116 -20.09 -10.02 25.30
C ASN A 116 -19.03 -11.05 24.85
N LEU A 117 -18.48 -10.85 23.65
CA LEU A 117 -17.45 -11.73 23.09
C LEU A 117 -16.09 -11.28 23.60
N SER A 118 -15.31 -12.22 24.14
CA SER A 118 -13.89 -11.94 24.33
C SER A 118 -13.20 -11.83 22.96
N PHE A 119 -12.05 -11.15 22.92
CA PHE A 119 -11.27 -11.08 21.69
C PHE A 119 -10.80 -12.46 21.20
N ASP A 120 -10.55 -13.40 22.12
CA ASP A 120 -10.20 -14.78 21.77
C ASP A 120 -11.39 -15.53 21.15
N ASP A 121 -12.61 -15.29 21.64
CA ASP A 121 -13.84 -15.82 21.00
C ASP A 121 -14.00 -15.25 19.59
N LEU A 122 -13.67 -13.97 19.41
CA LEU A 122 -13.74 -13.33 18.11
C LEU A 122 -12.77 -13.95 17.08
N ILE A 123 -11.57 -14.31 17.54
CA ILE A 123 -10.54 -14.94 16.70
C ILE A 123 -10.88 -16.40 16.40
N THR A 124 -11.43 -17.14 17.34
CA THR A 124 -11.66 -18.59 17.20
C THR A 124 -13.00 -18.92 16.55
N SER A 125 -14.04 -18.13 16.80
CA SER A 125 -15.39 -18.42 16.31
C SER A 125 -15.56 -18.11 14.81
N ASN A 126 -16.30 -18.98 14.13
CA ASN A 126 -16.68 -18.79 12.73
C ASN A 126 -18.04 -18.07 12.56
N SER A 127 -18.80 -17.93 13.64
CA SER A 127 -20.15 -17.36 13.63
C SER A 127 -20.40 -16.45 14.84
N PHE A 128 -21.06 -15.33 14.59
CA PHE A 128 -21.48 -14.36 15.61
C PHE A 128 -22.91 -13.97 15.30
N ASN A 129 -23.77 -13.91 16.32
CA ASN A 129 -25.15 -13.48 16.13
C ASN A 129 -25.18 -11.96 16.01
N LEU A 130 -25.35 -11.50 14.78
CA LEU A 130 -25.51 -10.08 14.48
C LEU A 130 -26.97 -9.77 14.24
N ILE A 131 -27.50 -8.85 15.04
CA ILE A 131 -28.88 -8.38 14.88
C ILE A 131 -28.93 -7.18 13.93
N GLN A 132 -30.08 -6.98 13.29
CA GLN A 132 -30.31 -5.80 12.47
C GLN A 132 -30.47 -4.58 13.38
N ARG A 133 -29.75 -3.50 13.07
CA ARG A 133 -29.90 -2.24 13.79
C ARG A 133 -31.27 -1.62 13.49
N THR A 134 -31.98 -1.24 14.53
CA THR A 134 -33.25 -0.51 14.45
C THR A 134 -32.99 0.99 14.30
N THR A 135 -33.96 1.73 13.75
CA THR A 135 -33.83 3.19 13.53
C THR A 135 -33.76 3.99 14.83
N ASN A 136 -34.23 3.43 15.94
CA ASN A 136 -34.32 4.11 17.23
C ASN A 136 -33.09 3.88 18.12
N PHE A 137 -32.18 3.00 17.70
CA PHE A 137 -30.96 2.74 18.44
C PHE A 137 -29.84 3.66 17.96
N ASN A 138 -29.26 4.41 18.89
CA ASN A 138 -28.11 5.28 18.65
C ASN A 138 -26.86 4.63 19.24
N PRO A 139 -25.99 4.03 18.41
CA PRO A 139 -24.81 3.34 18.92
C PRO A 139 -23.84 4.34 19.56
N ASP A 140 -23.28 3.97 20.70
CA ASP A 140 -22.24 4.72 21.37
C ASP A 140 -20.83 4.29 20.87
N PHE A 141 -19.79 4.78 21.54
CA PHE A 141 -18.41 4.41 21.19
C PHE A 141 -18.17 2.90 21.28
N TYR A 142 -18.68 2.23 22.32
CA TYR A 142 -18.43 0.82 22.58
C TYR A 142 -19.16 -0.07 21.57
N ASP A 143 -20.37 0.31 21.17
CA ASP A 143 -21.09 -0.37 20.09
C ASP A 143 -20.32 -0.30 18.77
N TRP A 144 -19.82 0.89 18.41
CA TRP A 144 -19.05 1.08 17.19
C TRP A 144 -17.70 0.36 17.23
N ALA A 145 -16.99 0.45 18.34
CA ALA A 145 -15.72 -0.25 18.55
C ALA A 145 -15.90 -1.77 18.43
N THR A 146 -16.94 -2.32 19.06
CA THR A 146 -17.28 -3.75 18.96
C THR A 146 -17.52 -4.17 17.52
N MET A 147 -18.31 -3.39 16.77
CA MET A 147 -18.57 -3.69 15.36
C MET A 147 -17.34 -3.52 14.47
N ASP A 148 -16.44 -2.57 14.76
CA ASP A 148 -15.16 -2.45 14.08
C ASP A 148 -14.29 -3.69 14.30
N GLN A 149 -14.17 -4.17 15.55
CA GLN A 149 -13.46 -5.41 15.87
C GLN A 149 -14.04 -6.61 15.13
N ILE A 150 -15.36 -6.86 15.25
CA ILE A 150 -16.02 -8.00 14.62
C ILE A 150 -15.82 -8.00 13.10
N THR A 151 -16.05 -6.85 12.48
CA THR A 151 -15.95 -6.74 11.02
C THR A 151 -14.52 -6.78 10.52
N ALA A 152 -13.55 -6.28 11.30
CA ALA A 152 -12.12 -6.40 11.00
C ALA A 152 -11.66 -7.85 11.02
N VAL A 153 -11.94 -8.58 12.11
CA VAL A 153 -11.55 -9.99 12.23
C VAL A 153 -12.20 -10.83 11.13
N ARG A 154 -13.51 -10.62 10.86
CA ARG A 154 -14.19 -11.31 9.74
C ARG A 154 -13.59 -10.98 8.38
N PHE A 155 -13.15 -9.75 8.14
CA PHE A 155 -12.48 -9.38 6.90
C PHE A 155 -11.15 -10.12 6.74
N MET A 156 -10.32 -10.10 7.79
CA MET A 156 -9.00 -10.73 7.78
C MET A 156 -9.07 -12.26 7.61
N LYS A 157 -10.05 -12.90 8.25
CA LYS A 157 -10.31 -14.34 8.10
C LYS A 157 -10.63 -14.78 6.67
N ARG A 158 -11.05 -13.85 5.81
CA ARG A 158 -11.42 -14.14 4.41
C ARG A 158 -10.26 -14.00 3.43
N PHE A 159 -9.06 -13.66 3.88
CA PHE A 159 -7.92 -13.64 2.98
C PHE A 159 -7.61 -15.06 2.47
N PRO A 160 -7.30 -15.23 1.17
CA PRO A 160 -7.04 -16.57 0.62
C PRO A 160 -5.92 -17.33 1.33
N PHE A 161 -4.96 -16.63 1.94
CA PHE A 161 -3.86 -17.27 2.65
C PHE A 161 -4.19 -17.66 4.08
N PHE A 162 -5.29 -17.15 4.66
CA PHE A 162 -5.61 -17.32 6.07
C PHE A 162 -5.81 -18.80 6.44
N ASP A 163 -6.43 -19.57 5.54
CA ASP A 163 -6.66 -21.00 5.73
C ASP A 163 -5.36 -21.83 5.69
N TYR A 164 -4.28 -21.31 5.09
CA TYR A 164 -2.97 -21.97 5.08
C TYR A 164 -2.18 -21.75 6.37
N LEU A 165 -2.58 -20.80 7.22
CA LEU A 165 -1.94 -20.54 8.51
C LEU A 165 -2.39 -21.57 9.55
N GLY A 166 -1.47 -21.99 10.42
CA GLY A 166 -1.79 -22.75 11.63
C GLY A 166 -2.60 -21.93 12.64
N ILE A 167 -3.22 -22.59 13.62
CA ILE A 167 -4.11 -21.93 14.60
C ILE A 167 -3.40 -20.78 15.34
N GLN A 168 -2.17 -21.00 15.79
CA GLN A 168 -1.40 -19.98 16.50
C GLN A 168 -0.98 -18.83 15.58
N GLU A 169 -0.63 -19.12 14.33
CA GLU A 169 -0.28 -18.12 13.32
C GLU A 169 -1.49 -17.26 12.96
N ARG A 170 -2.70 -17.85 12.85
CA ARG A 170 -3.96 -17.12 12.64
C ARG A 170 -4.24 -16.15 13.77
N LYS A 171 -4.08 -16.62 15.02
CA LYS A 171 -4.25 -15.78 16.22
C LYS A 171 -3.25 -14.63 16.18
N PHE A 172 -1.97 -14.91 16.00
CA PHE A 172 -0.93 -13.89 15.93
C PHE A 172 -1.16 -12.89 14.79
N PHE A 173 -1.53 -13.36 13.60
CA PHE A 173 -1.82 -12.50 12.45
C PHE A 173 -2.95 -11.52 12.74
N ILE A 174 -4.06 -12.00 13.32
CA ILE A 174 -5.18 -11.12 13.70
C ILE A 174 -4.74 -10.15 14.79
N GLN A 175 -4.16 -10.63 15.90
CA GLN A 175 -3.76 -9.81 17.04
C GLN A 175 -2.77 -8.70 16.66
N SER A 176 -1.82 -8.99 15.77
CA SER A 176 -0.80 -8.03 15.35
C SER A 176 -1.31 -6.96 14.39
N SER A 177 -2.41 -7.21 13.66
CA SER A 177 -2.79 -6.38 12.51
C SER A 177 -4.19 -5.77 12.59
N TYR A 178 -5.10 -6.28 13.42
CA TYR A 178 -6.51 -5.86 13.40
C TYR A 178 -6.71 -4.38 13.78
N VAL A 179 -5.97 -3.85 14.77
CA VAL A 179 -6.10 -2.44 15.16
C VAL A 179 -5.62 -1.51 14.03
N GLN A 180 -4.53 -1.85 13.37
CA GLN A 180 -4.02 -1.10 12.22
C GLN A 180 -5.03 -1.09 11.08
N PHE A 181 -5.68 -2.23 10.83
CA PHE A 181 -6.75 -2.33 9.86
C PHE A 181 -7.97 -1.48 10.23
N ILE A 182 -8.41 -1.50 11.50
CA ILE A 182 -9.49 -0.65 12.02
C ILE A 182 -9.17 0.83 11.84
N ILE A 183 -7.96 1.26 12.21
CA ILE A 183 -7.47 2.64 12.05
C ILE A 183 -7.55 3.07 10.58
N LEU A 184 -7.09 2.22 9.66
CA LEU A 184 -7.17 2.48 8.22
C LEU A 184 -8.63 2.58 7.74
N CYS A 185 -9.49 1.64 8.14
CA CYS A 185 -10.92 1.66 7.82
C CYS A 185 -11.60 2.94 8.31
N ASN A 186 -11.29 3.39 9.52
CA ASN A 186 -11.86 4.60 10.11
C ASN A 186 -11.43 5.84 9.34
N ALA A 187 -10.14 5.97 9.03
CA ALA A 187 -9.65 7.08 8.23
C ALA A 187 -10.26 7.11 6.81
N MET A 188 -10.33 5.95 6.13
CA MET A 188 -10.92 5.85 4.79
C MET A 188 -12.41 6.22 4.80
N ARG A 189 -13.17 5.79 5.82
CA ARG A 189 -14.58 6.17 5.99
C ARG A 189 -14.73 7.68 6.21
N THR A 190 -13.91 8.26 7.07
CA THR A 190 -13.90 9.70 7.36
C THR A 190 -13.61 10.54 6.12
N ILE A 191 -12.69 10.10 5.27
CA ILE A 191 -12.39 10.75 3.98
C ILE A 191 -13.62 10.77 3.07
N ASN A 192 -14.38 9.68 3.03
CA ASN A 192 -15.63 9.60 2.25
C ASN A 192 -16.73 10.49 2.84
N LEU A 193 -16.78 10.65 4.16
CA LEU A 193 -17.67 11.58 4.86
C LEU A 193 -17.22 13.05 4.79
N LYS A 194 -16.08 13.34 4.14
CA LYS A 194 -15.47 14.68 4.05
C LYS A 194 -15.14 15.32 5.42
N SER A 195 -15.11 14.55 6.51
CA SER A 195 -14.69 15.03 7.84
C SER A 195 -13.17 15.14 7.95
N ALA A 196 -12.67 16.19 8.60
CA ALA A 196 -11.23 16.41 8.85
C ALA A 196 -10.66 15.47 9.93
N GLU A 197 -11.54 14.88 10.75
CA GLU A 197 -11.18 14.10 11.93
C GLU A 197 -11.84 12.73 11.86
N ALA A 198 -11.11 11.70 12.30
CA ALA A 198 -11.63 10.36 12.44
C ALA A 198 -12.81 10.37 13.42
N ILE A 199 -13.98 9.98 12.92
CA ILE A 199 -15.24 9.95 13.67
C ILE A 199 -16.02 8.71 13.27
N TYR A 200 -16.72 8.13 14.23
CA TYR A 200 -17.77 7.16 13.96
C TYR A 200 -19.02 7.86 13.41
N PRO A 201 -19.94 7.10 12.78
CA PRO A 201 -21.22 7.64 12.35
C PRO A 201 -21.98 8.30 13.51
N ASN A 202 -22.89 9.22 13.19
CA ASN A 202 -23.64 10.04 14.15
C ASN A 202 -22.75 10.95 15.04
N ASN A 203 -21.57 11.33 14.54
CA ASN A 203 -20.59 12.19 15.24
C ASN A 203 -20.08 11.61 16.57
N VAL A 204 -20.06 10.28 16.68
CA VAL A 204 -19.46 9.62 17.84
C VAL A 204 -17.94 9.66 17.69
N ASP A 205 -17.24 10.06 18.75
CA ASP A 205 -15.77 10.14 18.76
C ASP A 205 -15.15 8.74 18.70
N VAL A 206 -13.95 8.62 18.14
CA VAL A 206 -13.15 7.38 18.13
C VAL A 206 -12.46 7.10 19.47
N PHE A 207 -12.66 7.96 20.46
CA PHE A 207 -12.23 7.74 21.83
C PHE A 207 -13.42 7.74 22.80
N PRO A 208 -13.39 6.84 23.81
CA PRO A 208 -14.41 6.81 24.85
C PRO A 208 -14.39 8.10 25.69
N VAL A 209 -15.52 8.41 26.34
CA VAL A 209 -15.69 9.66 27.10
C VAL A 209 -14.68 9.74 28.24
N GLU A 210 -14.41 8.62 28.88
CA GLU A 210 -13.48 8.48 30.00
C GLU A 210 -12.05 8.83 29.57
N MET A 211 -11.62 8.36 28.40
CA MET A 211 -10.31 8.68 27.85
C MET A 211 -10.20 10.16 27.46
N LYS A 212 -11.26 10.73 26.89
CA LYS A 212 -11.28 12.17 26.58
C LYS A 212 -11.13 13.02 27.83
N LYS A 213 -11.78 12.63 28.93
CA LYS A 213 -11.65 13.27 30.23
C LYS A 213 -10.23 13.13 30.78
N PHE A 214 -9.63 11.94 30.70
CA PHE A 214 -8.25 11.72 31.14
C PHE A 214 -7.24 12.63 30.41
N TYR A 215 -7.44 12.85 29.11
CA TYR A 215 -6.59 13.72 28.27
C TYR A 215 -7.10 15.17 28.16
N GLU A 216 -7.99 15.64 29.05
CA GLU A 216 -8.61 16.97 28.93
C GLU A 216 -7.60 18.13 28.93
N PHE A 217 -6.49 17.98 29.67
CA PHE A 217 -5.39 18.95 29.73
C PHE A 217 -4.34 18.78 28.62
N CYS A 218 -4.46 17.74 27.79
CA CYS A 218 -3.57 17.50 26.64
C CYS A 218 -4.34 16.97 25.41
N PRO A 219 -5.36 17.71 24.94
CA PRO A 219 -6.26 17.25 23.86
C PRO A 219 -5.53 17.07 22.53
N THR A 220 -4.37 17.70 22.36
CA THR A 220 -3.50 17.59 21.19
C THR A 220 -3.03 16.15 20.93
N LYS A 221 -2.86 15.33 21.98
CA LYS A 221 -2.50 13.90 21.85
C LYS A 221 -3.59 13.13 21.11
N LEU A 222 -4.85 13.30 21.53
CA LEU A 222 -5.99 12.65 20.89
C LEU A 222 -6.24 13.22 19.48
N ASN A 223 -6.16 14.55 19.32
CA ASN A 223 -6.37 15.20 18.03
C ASN A 223 -5.35 14.77 16.98
N ARG A 224 -4.10 14.55 17.37
CA ARG A 224 -3.09 14.01 16.46
C ARG A 224 -3.54 12.66 15.88
N ILE A 225 -4.06 11.76 16.70
CA ILE A 225 -4.56 10.46 16.23
C ILE A 225 -5.79 10.63 15.32
N ARG A 226 -6.75 11.48 15.71
CA ARG A 226 -7.96 11.75 14.91
C ARG A 226 -7.63 12.30 13.52
N CYS A 227 -6.65 13.19 13.44
CA CYS A 227 -6.41 13.99 12.24
C CYS A 227 -5.32 13.42 11.34
N TYR A 228 -4.23 12.89 11.91
CA TYR A 228 -2.98 12.66 11.18
C TYR A 228 -3.17 11.76 9.96
N LEU A 229 -3.73 10.56 10.15
CA LEU A 229 -3.94 9.61 9.06
C LEU A 229 -4.91 10.15 8.00
N VAL A 230 -5.99 10.81 8.42
CA VAL A 230 -6.99 11.40 7.52
C VAL A 230 -6.37 12.46 6.63
N HIS A 231 -5.56 13.35 7.19
CA HIS A 231 -4.87 14.39 6.45
C HIS A 231 -3.86 13.80 5.45
N LYS A 232 -3.05 12.82 5.89
CA LYS A 232 -2.07 12.17 5.01
C LYS A 232 -2.69 11.39 3.86
N LEU A 233 -3.76 10.64 4.12
CA LEU A 233 -4.49 9.95 3.05
C LEU A 233 -5.18 10.94 2.08
N ARG A 234 -5.62 12.10 2.56
CA ARG A 234 -6.14 13.17 1.68
C ARG A 234 -5.06 13.77 0.80
N GLU A 235 -3.89 14.07 1.36
CA GLU A 235 -2.71 14.53 0.60
C GLU A 235 -2.35 13.54 -0.50
N LEU A 236 -2.34 12.24 -0.19
CA LEU A 236 -2.08 11.18 -1.18
C LEU A 236 -3.18 11.09 -2.25
N ARG A 237 -4.44 11.36 -1.91
CA ARG A 237 -5.57 11.31 -2.88
C ARG A 237 -5.58 12.51 -3.83
N THR A 238 -5.19 13.70 -3.36
CA THR A 238 -5.21 14.93 -4.18
C THR A 238 -4.06 14.99 -5.18
N GLN A 239 -2.97 14.27 -4.93
CA GLN A 239 -1.93 14.02 -5.92
C GLN A 239 -2.49 13.05 -6.99
N HIS A 240 -3.03 13.58 -8.08
CA HIS A 240 -3.75 12.86 -9.15
C HIS A 240 -2.89 11.89 -9.99
N GLN A 241 -1.84 11.28 -9.44
CA GLN A 241 -1.19 10.14 -10.07
C GLN A 241 -1.83 8.85 -9.55
N PRO A 242 -2.25 7.93 -10.44
CA PRO A 242 -2.68 6.60 -10.01
C PRO A 242 -1.56 5.99 -9.13
N PRO A 243 -1.90 5.23 -8.07
CA PRO A 243 -0.93 4.66 -7.15
C PRO A 243 -0.07 3.67 -7.94
N THR A 244 1.05 4.15 -8.47
CA THR A 244 1.90 3.40 -9.41
C THR A 244 3.28 3.18 -8.83
N ARG A 245 3.49 3.49 -7.54
CA ARG A 245 4.80 3.36 -6.91
C ARG A 245 4.66 2.64 -5.58
N ILE A 246 5.53 1.65 -5.39
CA ILE A 246 5.80 1.00 -4.09
C ILE A 246 5.91 2.05 -2.98
N LEU A 247 6.42 3.25 -3.29
CA LEU A 247 6.52 4.38 -2.38
C LEU A 247 5.17 4.84 -1.79
N ASP A 248 4.06 4.79 -2.54
CA ASP A 248 2.74 5.20 -2.04
C ASP A 248 2.20 4.15 -1.06
N LEU A 249 2.36 2.87 -1.39
CA LEU A 249 2.01 1.76 -0.50
C LEU A 249 2.86 1.79 0.78
N MET A 250 4.17 2.01 0.65
CA MET A 250 5.07 2.15 1.79
C MET A 250 4.71 3.38 2.63
N SER A 251 4.33 4.49 2.00
CA SER A 251 3.86 5.68 2.70
C SER A 251 2.57 5.40 3.47
N ILE A 252 1.60 4.71 2.87
CA ILE A 252 0.36 4.32 3.55
C ILE A 252 0.67 3.40 4.73
N ILE A 253 1.47 2.35 4.53
CA ILE A 253 1.87 1.42 5.60
C ILE A 253 2.55 2.17 6.73
N PHE A 254 3.51 3.05 6.41
CA PHE A 254 4.23 3.83 7.40
C PHE A 254 3.31 4.76 8.20
N VAL A 255 2.41 5.50 7.53
CA VAL A 255 1.50 6.44 8.19
C VAL A 255 0.47 5.68 9.05
N VAL A 256 -0.05 4.55 8.57
CA VAL A 256 -0.94 3.68 9.36
C VAL A 256 -0.21 3.16 10.59
N TYR A 257 1.02 2.67 10.43
CA TYR A 257 1.83 2.17 11.54
C TYR A 257 2.17 3.28 12.55
N GLN A 258 2.51 4.49 12.10
CA GLN A 258 2.74 5.63 13.00
C GLN A 258 1.48 5.99 13.78
N THR A 259 0.32 6.02 13.12
CA THR A 259 -0.97 6.31 13.78
C THR A 259 -1.31 5.24 14.81
N PHE A 260 -1.02 3.98 14.49
CA PHE A 260 -1.16 2.88 15.44
C PHE A 260 -0.22 3.01 16.64
N ARG A 261 1.04 3.42 16.45
CA ARG A 261 1.96 3.67 17.58
C ARG A 261 1.46 4.80 18.48
N ASP A 262 1.02 5.91 17.89
CA ASP A 262 0.47 7.04 18.64
C ASP A 262 -0.79 6.60 19.42
N PHE A 263 -1.66 5.80 18.81
CA PHE A 263 -2.82 5.20 19.46
C PHE A 263 -2.43 4.28 20.62
N ALA A 264 -1.49 3.36 20.39
CA ALA A 264 -1.02 2.42 21.38
C ALA A 264 -0.40 3.14 22.59
N GLU A 265 0.39 4.20 22.38
CA GLU A 265 0.96 5.01 23.45
C GLU A 265 -0.14 5.61 24.34
N VAL A 266 -1.11 6.29 23.73
CA VAL A 266 -2.24 6.91 24.44
C VAL A 266 -3.03 5.86 25.23
N TRP A 267 -3.26 4.70 24.61
CA TRP A 267 -4.00 3.60 25.20
C TRP A 267 -3.24 2.97 26.39
N THR A 268 -1.94 2.73 26.24
CA THR A 268 -1.07 2.19 27.29
C THR A 268 -0.99 3.12 28.48
N ILE A 269 -0.77 4.42 28.27
CA ILE A 269 -0.73 5.40 29.36
C ILE A 269 -2.06 5.40 30.13
N TYR A 270 -3.18 5.38 29.41
CA TYR A 270 -4.50 5.34 30.02
C TYR A 270 -4.70 4.07 30.87
N HIS A 271 -4.29 2.89 30.38
CA HIS A 271 -4.41 1.63 31.11
C HIS A 271 -3.50 1.57 32.34
N VAL A 272 -2.26 2.03 32.22
CA VAL A 272 -1.34 2.08 33.37
C VAL A 272 -1.88 2.99 34.47
N ALA A 273 -2.55 4.08 34.10
CA ALA A 273 -3.19 4.98 35.06
C ALA A 273 -4.52 4.44 35.63
N ASN A 274 -5.13 3.43 34.99
CA ASN A 274 -6.41 2.85 35.37
C ASN A 274 -6.32 1.31 35.36
N PRO A 275 -5.56 0.69 36.28
CA PRO A 275 -5.26 -0.74 36.24
C PRO A 275 -6.49 -1.64 36.44
N ASP A 276 -7.55 -1.13 37.07
CA ASP A 276 -8.79 -1.87 37.35
C ASP A 276 -9.78 -1.88 36.17
N LEU A 277 -9.45 -1.20 35.06
CA LEU A 277 -10.28 -1.18 33.86
C LEU A 277 -10.00 -2.44 33.02
N GLU A 278 -10.90 -3.42 33.07
CA GLU A 278 -10.87 -4.56 32.16
C GLU A 278 -11.14 -4.10 30.72
N LEU A 279 -10.29 -4.55 29.78
CA LEU A 279 -10.51 -4.41 28.34
C LEU A 279 -11.76 -5.18 27.96
N LYS A 280 -12.83 -4.46 27.62
CA LYS A 280 -13.99 -5.03 26.91
C LYS A 280 -13.70 -5.13 25.42
#